data_AF-A0A0B2SWT4-F1
#
_entry.id   AF-A0A0B2SWT4-F1
#
_cell.length_a   1.000
_cell.length_b   1.000
_cell.length_c   1.000
_cell.angle_alpha   90.00
_cell.angle_beta   90.00
_cell.angle_gamma   90.00
#
_symmetry.space_group_name_H-M   'P 1'
#
loop_
_entity.id
_entity.type
_entity.pdbx_description
1 polymer ?
#
loop_
_entity_poly.entity_id
_entity_poly.type
_entity_poly.pdbx_seq_one_letter_code
_entity_poly.pdbx_strand_id
1 'polypeptide(L)' 'MSALMVRELDLLEQFRDMSLACEITSSSIKLGMLRVTSELLSEIREGQKSD' A
#
# COMPACT_ATOMS: atom_id res chain seq x y z
N MET A 1 2.48 -17.68 -6.19
CA MET A 1 2.88 -16.28 -6.43
C MET A 1 3.97 -16.21 -7.49
N SER A 2 3.75 -15.41 -8.52
CA SER A 2 4.75 -15.12 -9.56
C SER A 2 5.92 -14.31 -8.99
N ALA A 3 7.08 -14.35 -9.66
CA ALA A 3 8.23 -13.53 -9.28
C ALA A 3 7.91 -12.02 -9.27
N LEU A 4 6.98 -11.58 -10.13
CA LEU A 4 6.48 -10.21 -10.17
C LEU A 4 5.68 -9.87 -8.90
N MET A 5 4.73 -10.73 -8.50
CA MET A 5 3.89 -10.52 -7.32
C MET A 5 4.70 -10.43 -6.02
N VAL A 6 5.75 -11.25 -5.92
CA VAL A 6 6.68 -11.23 -4.78
C VAL A 6 7.38 -9.86 -4.68
N ARG A 7 7.83 -9.32 -5.82
CA ARG A 7 8.48 -8.01 -5.89
C ARG A 7 7.53 -6.87 -5.54
N GLU A 8 6.28 -6.94 -6.00
CA GLU A 8 5.26 -5.92 -5.70
C GLU A 8 4.90 -5.89 -4.21
N LEU A 9 4.74 -7.06 -3.58
CA LEU A 9 4.47 -7.15 -2.13
C LEU A 9 5.64 -6.63 -1.28
N ASP A 10 6.89 -6.92 -1.67
CA ASP A 10 8.08 -6.41 -1.00
C ASP A 10 8.19 -4.87 -1.08
N LEU A 11 7.81 -4.29 -2.22
CA LEU A 11 7.71 -2.84 -2.36
C LEU A 11 6.60 -2.26 -1.48
N LEU A 12 5.42 -2.88 -1.45
CA LEU A 12 4.30 -2.43 -0.60
C LEU A 12 4.64 -2.50 0.90
N GLU A 13 5.41 -3.49 1.33
CA GLU A 13 5.92 -3.57 2.70
C GLU A 13 6.88 -2.42 3.05
N GLN A 14 7.70 -1.97 2.10
CA GLN A 14 8.58 -0.81 2.28
C GLN A 14 7.79 0.52 2.34
N PHE A 15 6.63 0.62 1.69
CA PHE A 15 5.76 1.80 1.74
C PHE A 15 4.79 1.83 2.94
N ARG A 16 4.72 0.75 3.74
CA ARG A 16 3.83 0.64 4.91
C ARG A 16 3.92 1.83 5.87
N ASP A 17 5.12 2.35 6.05
CA ASP A 17 5.39 3.42 7.02
C ASP A 17 5.42 4.82 6.37
N MET A 18 5.16 4.93 5.06
CA MET A 18 5.49 6.11 4.27
C MET A 18 4.38 6.47 3.28
N SER A 19 3.28 7.06 3.77
CA SER A 19 2.29 7.65 2.86
C SER A 19 1.47 8.74 3.55
N LEU A 20 1.97 9.96 3.49
CA LEU A 20 1.17 11.17 3.71
C LEU A 20 1.18 11.98 2.40
N ALA A 21 0.02 12.09 1.76
CA ALA A 21 -0.20 13.02 0.66
C ALA A 21 -0.70 14.36 1.23
N CYS A 22 -0.14 15.46 0.75
CA CYS A 22 -0.59 16.81 1.10
C CYS A 22 -0.80 17.60 -0.19
N GLU A 23 -2.03 18.07 -0.41
CA GLU A 23 -2.40 18.96 -1.50
C GLU A 23 -2.82 20.30 -0.90
N ILE A 24 -2.10 21.35 -1.26
CA ILE A 24 -2.43 22.72 -0.86
C ILE A 24 -3.16 23.38 -2.01
N THR A 25 -4.38 23.84 -1.75
CA THR A 25 -5.16 24.67 -2.67
C THR A 25 -5.20 26.10 -2.15
N SER A 26 -5.59 27.05 -2.99
CA SER A 26 -5.73 28.46 -2.61
C SER A 26 -6.75 28.72 -1.48
N SER A 27 -7.65 27.78 -1.21
CA SER A 27 -8.69 27.90 -0.17
C SER A 27 -8.62 26.86 0.95
N SER A 28 -7.79 25.81 0.81
CA SER A 28 -7.79 24.68 1.75
C SER A 28 -6.54 23.82 1.66
N ILE A 29 -6.29 23.04 2.70
CA ILE A 29 -5.30 21.97 2.72
C ILE A 29 -6.05 20.64 2.73
N LYS A 30 -5.74 19.76 1.80
CA LYS A 30 -6.23 18.38 1.77
C LYS A 30 -5.09 17.46 2.16
N LEU A 31 -5.32 16.63 3.17
CA LEU A 31 -4.39 15.59 3.59
C LEU A 31 -4.98 14.23 3.21
N GLY A 32 -4.19 13.42 2.52
CA GLY A 32 -4.50 12.02 2.23
C GLY A 32 -3.47 11.13 2.90
N MET A 33 -3.86 9.92 3.30
CA MET A 33 -2.95 8.91 3.80
C MET A 33 -3.33 7.59 3.19
N LEU A 34 -2.35 6.90 2.60
CA LEU A 34 -2.49 5.50 2.26
C LEU A 34 -1.84 4.71 3.38
N ARG A 35 -2.58 3.77 3.97
CA ARG A 35 -2.03 2.90 5.02
C ARG A 35 -2.03 1.48 4.51
N VAL A 36 -0.85 0.94 4.24
CA VAL A 36 -0.69 -0.50 3.99
C VAL A 36 -0.60 -1.18 5.36
N THR A 37 -1.53 -2.06 5.71
CA THR A 37 -1.48 -2.76 7.00
C THR A 37 -0.97 -4.19 6.84
N SER A 38 -0.54 -4.81 7.95
CA SER A 38 -0.19 -6.23 7.98
C SER A 38 -1.35 -7.11 7.58
N GLU A 39 -2.56 -6.75 8.00
CA GLU A 39 -3.79 -7.46 7.67
C GLU A 39 -4.03 -7.44 6.16
N LEU A 40 -3.94 -6.27 5.52
CA LEU A 40 -4.10 -6.14 4.06
C LEU A 40 -3.09 -7.01 3.29
N LEU A 41 -1.83 -6.99 3.70
CA LEU A 41 -0.79 -7.80 3.05
C LEU A 41 -1.01 -9.31 3.24
N SER A 42 -1.54 -9.72 4.39
CA SER A 42 -1.92 -11.11 4.64
C SER A 42 -3.07 -11.54 3.75
N GLU A 43 -4.12 -10.72 3.61
CA GLU A 43 -5.27 -10.99 2.75
C GLU A 43 -4.84 -11.16 1.28
N ILE A 44 -3.94 -10.30 0.79
CA ILE A 44 -3.40 -10.40 -0.57
C ILE A 44 -2.62 -11.72 -0.73
N ARG A 45 -1.78 -12.09 0.25
CA ARG A 45 -1.02 -13.35 0.19
C ARG A 45 -1.93 -14.58 0.18
N GLU A 46 -3.03 -14.57 0.95
CA GLU A 46 -3.99 -15.67 0.94
C GLU A 46 -4.77 -15.75 -0.38
N GLY A 47 -5.24 -14.62 -0.91
CA GLY A 47 -5.96 -14.59 -2.19
C GLY A 47 -5.10 -15.08 -3.37
N GLN A 48 -3.79 -14.83 -3.33
CA GLN A 48 -2.82 -15.28 -4.33
C GLN A 48 -2.45 -16.78 -4.23
N LYS A 49 -2.92 -17.51 -3.22
CA LYS A 49 -2.71 -18.97 -3.16
C LYS A 49 -3.73 -19.74 -3.98
N SER A 50 -4.88 -19.13 -4.26
CA SER A 50 -5.99 -19.72 -5.01
C SER A 50 -5.95 -19.44 -6.52
N ASP A 51 -5.03 -18.58 -6.96
CA ASP A 51 -4.69 -18.30 -8.38
C ASP A 51 -3.44 -19.09 -8.81
#